data_AF-A0A137SQA4-F1
#
_entry.id   AF-A0A137SQA4-F1
#
_cell.length_a   1.000
_cell.length_b   1.000
_cell.length_c   1.000
_cell.angle_alpha   90.00
_cell.angle_beta   90.00
_cell.angle_gamma   90.00
#
_symmetry.space_group_name_H-M   'P 1'
#
loop_
_entity.id
_entity.type
_entity.pdbx_description
1 polymer ?
#
loop_
_entity_poly.entity_id
_entity_poly.type
_entity_poly.pdbx_seq_one_letter_code
_entity_poly.pdbx_strand_id
1 'polypeptide(L)'
;SETGDRIYENRETETDGSLEDRGREQSAVWGDDFSSQRNDHQGSSGNLKENTEAEIREAEKASFSLPENSYGQIRLTIPLTENDIDTVLINGGNHDGGRLPVIAEFSKEKTVEELGEYLKDTFKGGNGFYIDEREVSSWYSDKGIHLAYGTSAREDDTQVLNWNDAAKRINELLKSGEFATNVELLEALDYERDRISESLWYLSHDLSEEGKEQGYFKFYERGGGFPEETKRLSEALKNPEYLKETIREYDRFLEGYKENRNVLRFHYHKVDSLY
;
A
#
# COMPACT_ATOMS: atom_id res chain seq x y z
N SER A 1 -3.67 -60.19 -28.27
CA SER A 1 -3.97 -58.93 -28.98
C SER A 1 -4.06 -57.85 -27.93
N GLU A 2 -2.90 -57.30 -27.57
CA GLU A 2 -2.47 -55.89 -27.78
C GLU A 2 -3.08 -54.94 -26.73
N THR A 3 -2.43 -54.53 -25.64
CA THR A 3 -1.18 -53.72 -25.36
C THR A 3 -1.26 -52.22 -25.67
N GLY A 4 -1.19 -51.42 -24.59
CA GLY A 4 -0.88 -49.98 -24.47
C GLY A 4 -1.22 -49.58 -23.02
N ASP A 5 -0.39 -49.01 -22.15
CA ASP A 5 0.74 -48.09 -22.33
C ASP A 5 1.83 -48.23 -21.24
N ARG A 6 3.00 -47.69 -21.57
CA ARG A 6 4.35 -47.80 -20.95
C ARG A 6 4.51 -46.92 -19.69
N ILE A 7 5.05 -47.45 -18.58
CA ILE A 7 6.45 -47.44 -18.08
C ILE A 7 7.11 -46.05 -17.96
N TYR A 8 7.35 -45.61 -16.72
CA TYR A 8 8.47 -44.72 -16.35
C TYR A 8 9.41 -45.47 -15.41
N GLU A 9 10.60 -45.80 -15.92
CA GLU A 9 11.74 -46.33 -15.17
C GLU A 9 12.78 -45.22 -14.98
N ASN A 10 13.39 -45.25 -13.80
CA ASN A 10 14.57 -44.49 -13.41
C ASN A 10 15.76 -44.78 -14.33
N ARG A 11 16.53 -43.74 -14.69
CA ARG A 11 17.88 -43.93 -15.22
C ARG A 11 18.81 -42.82 -14.76
N GLU A 12 19.77 -43.21 -13.93
CA GLU A 12 21.05 -42.57 -13.73
C GLU A 12 21.87 -42.60 -15.03
N THR A 13 22.61 -41.53 -15.32
CA THR A 13 23.80 -41.60 -16.17
C THR A 13 24.81 -40.55 -15.72
N GLU A 14 25.97 -41.04 -15.33
CA GLU A 14 27.24 -40.32 -15.23
C GLU A 14 27.64 -39.70 -16.58
N THR A 15 28.32 -38.55 -16.56
CA THR A 15 29.27 -38.16 -17.61
C THR A 15 30.41 -37.34 -17.00
N ASP A 16 31.61 -37.91 -17.11
CA ASP A 16 32.93 -37.30 -17.04
C ASP A 16 33.24 -36.58 -18.38
N GLY A 17 34.03 -35.52 -18.37
CA GLY A 17 34.45 -34.82 -19.59
C GLY A 17 34.85 -33.33 -19.43
N SER A 18 35.99 -33.09 -18.77
CA SER A 18 36.98 -32.03 -19.01
C SER A 18 36.72 -30.95 -20.08
N LEU A 19 36.76 -29.66 -19.70
CA LEU A 19 37.29 -28.50 -20.47
C LEU A 19 37.58 -27.34 -19.49
N GLU A 20 38.83 -27.17 -19.07
CA GLU A 20 39.83 -26.23 -19.61
C GLU A 20 39.74 -24.79 -19.07
N ASP A 21 40.68 -24.57 -18.15
CA ASP A 21 41.22 -23.34 -17.61
C ASP A 21 41.67 -22.37 -18.71
N ARG A 22 41.31 -21.10 -18.56
CA ARG A 22 41.83 -20.02 -19.41
C ARG A 22 42.34 -18.87 -18.55
N GLY A 23 43.42 -19.16 -17.82
CA GLY A 23 44.39 -18.16 -17.41
C GLY A 23 44.93 -17.39 -18.62
N ARG A 24 44.85 -16.06 -18.58
CA ARG A 24 45.58 -15.18 -19.48
C ARG A 24 46.87 -14.77 -18.79
N GLU A 25 47.94 -15.45 -19.16
CA GLU A 25 49.32 -15.01 -18.96
C GLU A 25 49.68 -13.82 -19.87
N GLN A 26 50.60 -13.02 -19.34
CA GLN A 26 51.32 -11.92 -19.97
C GLN A 26 52.41 -12.43 -20.91
N SER A 27 52.86 -11.57 -21.84
CA SER A 27 54.24 -11.42 -22.41
C SER A 27 54.15 -10.57 -23.69
N ALA A 28 55.09 -9.73 -24.14
CA ALA A 28 56.38 -9.22 -23.67
C ALA A 28 56.70 -7.99 -24.56
N VAL A 29 57.17 -6.87 -24.00
CA VAL A 29 58.54 -6.28 -24.06
C VAL A 29 59.11 -5.98 -25.47
N TRP A 30 59.49 -4.71 -25.69
CA TRP A 30 60.78 -4.18 -26.24
C TRP A 30 60.61 -2.65 -26.43
N GLY A 31 61.51 -1.74 -26.03
CA GLY A 31 62.85 -1.91 -25.48
C GLY A 31 63.42 -0.60 -24.89
N ASP A 32 64.60 -0.78 -24.31
CA ASP A 32 65.46 0.06 -23.47
C ASP A 32 65.90 1.42 -24.04
N ASP A 33 66.18 2.42 -23.18
CA ASP A 33 67.57 2.92 -23.00
C ASP A 33 67.75 4.00 -21.90
N PHE A 34 68.69 3.69 -21.00
CA PHE A 34 69.52 4.48 -20.07
C PHE A 34 69.23 5.96 -19.75
N SER A 35 69.08 6.26 -18.45
CA SER A 35 70.18 6.72 -17.55
C SER A 35 69.70 7.67 -16.46
N SER A 36 70.00 7.29 -15.22
CA SER A 36 70.00 8.16 -14.05
C SER A 36 71.39 8.77 -13.88
N GLN A 37 71.57 10.08 -14.11
CA GLN A 37 72.59 10.85 -13.38
C GLN A 37 72.42 12.36 -13.53
N ARG A 38 72.32 13.02 -12.35
CA ARG A 38 72.78 14.37 -11.98
C ARG A 38 72.81 15.46 -13.06
N ASN A 39 72.15 16.58 -12.76
CA ASN A 39 72.90 17.84 -12.69
C ASN A 39 72.30 18.81 -11.65
N ASP A 40 73.24 19.47 -11.00
CA ASP A 40 73.11 20.19 -9.76
C ASP A 40 72.38 21.54 -9.92
N HIS A 41 71.74 21.95 -8.82
CA HIS A 41 71.25 23.31 -8.60
C HIS A 41 72.33 24.36 -8.86
N GLN A 42 72.01 25.35 -9.71
CA GLN A 42 72.43 26.74 -9.52
C GLN A 42 71.38 27.69 -10.09
N GLY A 43 70.83 28.59 -9.27
CA GLY A 43 70.28 29.85 -9.76
C GLY A 43 69.00 30.36 -9.08
N SER A 44 69.20 31.30 -8.15
CA SER A 44 68.27 32.35 -7.70
C SER A 44 66.91 31.96 -7.12
N SER A 45 66.85 32.01 -5.78
CA SER A 45 65.67 32.36 -5.00
C SER A 45 65.10 33.72 -5.45
N GLY A 46 63.95 33.69 -6.12
CA GLY A 46 63.09 34.86 -6.35
C GLY A 46 61.66 34.50 -5.98
N ASN A 47 61.08 35.25 -5.06
CA ASN A 47 59.78 35.08 -4.41
C ASN A 47 58.65 34.54 -5.31
N LEU A 48 58.40 33.22 -5.28
CA LEU A 48 57.19 32.62 -5.84
C LEU A 48 56.03 32.54 -4.85
N LYS A 49 56.28 32.74 -3.55
CA LYS A 49 55.26 32.59 -2.50
C LYS A 49 54.40 33.85 -2.31
N GLU A 50 54.97 35.03 -2.56
CA GLU A 50 54.27 36.31 -2.36
C GLU A 50 53.28 36.63 -3.50
N ASN A 51 53.53 36.17 -4.73
CA ASN A 51 52.60 36.38 -5.85
C ASN A 51 51.33 35.52 -5.77
N THR A 52 51.42 34.32 -5.19
CA THR A 52 50.24 33.45 -5.03
C THR A 52 49.28 33.98 -3.97
N GLU A 53 49.78 34.56 -2.88
CA GLU A 53 48.94 35.15 -1.83
C GLU A 53 48.27 36.47 -2.27
N ALA A 54 48.92 37.22 -3.17
CA ALA A 54 48.34 38.43 -3.76
C ALA A 54 47.19 38.11 -4.73
N GLU A 55 47.35 37.11 -5.59
CA GLU A 55 46.28 36.66 -6.52
C GLU A 55 45.08 36.05 -5.79
N ILE A 56 45.31 35.29 -4.71
CA ILE A 56 44.22 34.72 -3.89
C ILE A 56 43.41 35.82 -3.21
N ARG A 57 44.08 36.87 -2.68
CA ARG A 57 43.38 38.03 -2.08
C ARG A 57 42.61 38.87 -3.10
N GLU A 58 43.08 38.97 -4.34
CA GLU A 58 42.38 39.71 -5.39
C GLU A 58 41.15 38.95 -5.90
N ALA A 59 41.25 37.62 -6.02
CA ALA A 59 40.11 36.75 -6.34
C ALA A 59 39.05 36.73 -5.23
N GLU A 60 39.44 36.76 -3.95
CA GLU A 60 38.50 36.89 -2.82
C GLU A 60 37.86 38.28 -2.75
N LYS A 61 38.58 39.36 -3.13
CA LYS A 61 38.01 40.72 -3.23
C LYS A 61 37.09 40.93 -4.43
N ALA A 62 37.21 40.11 -5.47
CA ALA A 62 36.34 40.12 -6.64
C ALA A 62 35.16 39.13 -6.52
N SER A 63 35.06 38.39 -5.40
CA SER A 63 33.93 37.51 -5.11
C SER A 63 32.68 38.35 -4.84
N PHE A 64 31.86 38.54 -5.88
CA PHE A 64 30.49 38.98 -5.70
C PHE A 64 29.71 37.84 -5.03
N SER A 65 29.53 37.94 -3.73
CA SER A 65 28.50 37.17 -3.03
C SER A 65 27.15 37.68 -3.53
N LEU A 66 26.50 36.88 -4.38
CA LEU A 66 25.06 37.04 -4.60
C LEU A 66 24.41 36.89 -3.21
N PRO A 67 23.54 37.82 -2.80
CA PRO A 67 22.79 37.62 -1.57
C PRO A 67 22.08 36.28 -1.70
N GLU A 68 22.26 35.40 -0.71
CA GLU A 68 21.41 34.22 -0.54
C GLU A 68 19.97 34.73 -0.62
N ASN A 69 19.27 34.36 -1.70
CA ASN A 69 17.87 34.70 -1.85
C ASN A 69 17.13 34.07 -0.67
N SER A 70 16.86 34.88 0.36
CA SER A 70 15.99 34.51 1.49
C SER A 70 14.51 34.42 1.09
N TYR A 71 14.22 34.59 -0.20
CA TYR A 71 12.99 34.11 -0.80
C TYR A 71 13.09 32.59 -0.82
N GLY A 72 12.44 31.93 0.15
CA GLY A 72 12.29 30.48 0.15
C GLY A 72 11.99 30.01 -1.27
N GLN A 73 12.81 29.07 -1.77
CA GLN A 73 12.72 28.57 -3.14
C GLN A 73 11.24 28.36 -3.47
N ILE A 74 10.73 29.09 -4.47
CA ILE A 74 9.36 28.89 -4.94
C ILE A 74 9.31 27.45 -5.46
N ARG A 75 8.78 26.54 -4.64
CA ARG A 75 8.49 25.18 -5.06
C ARG A 75 7.31 25.26 -6.00
N LEU A 76 7.58 25.15 -7.29
CA LEU A 76 6.55 24.97 -8.30
C LEU A 76 6.13 23.51 -8.27
N THR A 77 5.03 23.22 -7.56
CA THR A 77 4.39 21.90 -7.64
C THR A 77 3.48 21.88 -8.87
N ILE A 78 3.68 20.89 -9.72
CA ILE A 78 2.79 20.62 -10.85
C ILE A 78 1.62 19.79 -10.29
N PRO A 79 0.36 20.26 -10.38
CA PRO A 79 -0.77 19.48 -9.92
C PRO A 79 -0.96 18.24 -10.79
N LEU A 80 -1.42 17.14 -10.18
CA LEU A 80 -1.85 15.95 -10.88
C LEU A 80 -3.03 16.26 -11.81
N THR A 81 -3.08 15.55 -12.93
CA THR A 81 -4.24 15.57 -13.83
C THR A 81 -5.41 14.79 -13.25
N GLU A 82 -6.63 15.01 -13.71
CA GLU A 82 -7.79 14.24 -13.21
C GLU A 82 -7.62 12.73 -13.39
N ASN A 83 -7.05 12.28 -14.51
CA ASN A 83 -6.77 10.87 -14.74
C ASN A 83 -5.75 10.29 -13.74
N ASP A 84 -4.76 11.08 -13.34
CA ASP A 84 -3.80 10.66 -12.31
C ASP A 84 -4.49 10.55 -10.94
N ILE A 85 -5.37 11.50 -10.62
CA ILE A 85 -6.17 11.48 -9.38
C ILE A 85 -7.09 10.24 -9.36
N ASP A 86 -7.78 9.96 -10.46
CA ASP A 86 -8.63 8.77 -10.57
C ASP A 86 -7.84 7.50 -10.36
N THR A 87 -6.65 7.41 -10.97
CA THR A 87 -5.75 6.27 -10.80
C THR A 87 -5.32 6.12 -9.33
N VAL A 88 -5.07 7.23 -8.62
CA VAL A 88 -4.80 7.23 -7.18
C VAL A 88 -6.00 6.79 -6.36
N LEU A 89 -7.22 7.17 -6.71
CA LEU A 89 -8.41 6.71 -6.01
C LEU A 89 -8.67 5.21 -6.24
N ILE A 90 -8.47 4.74 -7.47
CA ILE A 90 -8.69 3.36 -7.90
C ILE A 90 -7.68 2.39 -7.27
N ASN A 91 -6.42 2.80 -7.16
CA ASN A 91 -5.32 1.97 -6.64
C ASN A 91 -4.86 2.38 -5.24
N GLY A 92 -5.58 3.32 -4.62
CA GLY A 92 -5.24 3.89 -3.33
C GLY A 92 -5.51 2.95 -2.17
N GLY A 93 -5.01 3.34 -1.00
CA GLY A 93 -5.20 2.59 0.25
C GLY A 93 -4.10 1.56 0.51
N ASN A 94 -4.03 1.14 1.77
CA ASN A 94 -3.07 0.13 2.29
C ASN A 94 -3.80 -0.94 3.12
N HIS A 95 -5.05 -1.24 2.78
CA HIS A 95 -5.87 -2.18 3.52
C HIS A 95 -5.95 -3.54 2.81
N ASP A 96 -6.15 -4.59 3.61
CA ASP A 96 -6.35 -5.94 3.10
C ASP A 96 -7.60 -6.00 2.22
N GLY A 97 -7.53 -6.77 1.14
CA GLY A 97 -8.62 -6.91 0.17
C GLY A 97 -8.61 -5.90 -0.98
N GLY A 98 -7.54 -5.09 -1.13
CA GLY A 98 -7.44 -4.13 -2.23
C GLY A 98 -8.63 -3.16 -2.20
N ARG A 99 -9.26 -2.86 -3.33
CA ARG A 99 -10.42 -1.93 -3.37
C ARG A 99 -11.77 -2.55 -2.96
N LEU A 100 -11.84 -3.85 -2.66
CA LEU A 100 -13.10 -4.54 -2.33
C LEU A 100 -13.86 -3.92 -1.13
N PRO A 101 -13.22 -3.50 -0.03
CA PRO A 101 -13.92 -2.85 1.09
C PRO A 101 -14.61 -1.55 0.67
N VAL A 102 -13.96 -0.76 -0.18
CA VAL A 102 -14.50 0.50 -0.69
C VAL A 102 -15.72 0.22 -1.57
N ILE A 103 -15.64 -0.76 -2.47
CA ILE A 103 -16.78 -1.17 -3.30
C ILE A 103 -17.95 -1.61 -2.43
N ALA A 104 -17.69 -2.49 -1.45
CA ALA A 104 -18.71 -3.00 -0.54
C ALA A 104 -19.40 -1.86 0.23
N GLU A 105 -18.63 -0.93 0.78
CA GLU A 105 -19.18 0.19 1.54
C GLU A 105 -20.01 1.14 0.66
N PHE A 106 -19.52 1.46 -0.55
CA PHE A 106 -20.22 2.34 -1.49
C PHE A 106 -21.52 1.71 -2.03
N SER A 107 -21.69 0.39 -1.91
CA SER A 107 -22.94 -0.29 -2.28
C SER A 107 -24.09 -0.07 -1.28
N LYS A 108 -23.81 0.45 -0.08
CA LYS A 108 -24.78 0.60 1.03
C LYS A 108 -25.66 1.86 0.95
N GLU A 109 -25.70 2.53 -0.20
CA GLU A 109 -26.51 3.74 -0.45
C GLU A 109 -26.32 4.87 0.59
N LYS A 110 -25.13 4.97 1.18
CA LYS A 110 -24.78 5.98 2.18
C LYS A 110 -24.65 7.37 1.56
N THR A 111 -24.79 8.40 2.40
CA THR A 111 -24.56 9.79 1.99
C THR A 111 -23.08 10.02 1.66
N VAL A 112 -22.80 11.09 0.90
CA VAL A 112 -21.41 11.45 0.54
C VAL A 112 -20.59 11.75 1.80
N GLU A 113 -21.21 12.33 2.82
CA GLU A 113 -20.59 12.66 4.10
C GLU A 113 -20.19 11.39 4.87
N GLU A 114 -21.08 10.40 4.96
CA GLU A 114 -20.79 9.11 5.60
C GLU A 114 -19.68 8.34 4.86
N LEU A 115 -19.72 8.35 3.52
CA LEU A 115 -18.68 7.73 2.70
C LEU A 115 -17.35 8.47 2.84
N GLY A 116 -17.37 9.80 2.96
CA GLY A 116 -16.17 10.61 3.22
C GLY A 116 -15.51 10.25 4.55
N GLU A 117 -16.28 10.15 5.64
CA GLU A 117 -15.75 9.72 6.94
C GLU A 117 -15.25 8.27 6.90
N TYR A 118 -15.94 7.37 6.20
CA TYR A 118 -15.46 6.01 5.98
C TYR A 118 -14.10 5.99 5.26
N LEU A 119 -13.94 6.76 4.17
CA LEU A 119 -12.67 6.84 3.44
C LEU A 119 -11.56 7.38 4.35
N LYS A 120 -11.84 8.43 5.13
CA LYS A 120 -10.90 9.01 6.09
C LYS A 120 -10.44 7.98 7.12
N ASP A 121 -11.33 7.13 7.62
CA ASP A 121 -11.01 6.08 8.59
C ASP A 121 -10.30 4.87 7.98
N THR A 122 -10.55 4.60 6.71
CA THR A 122 -10.00 3.46 5.98
C THR A 122 -8.60 3.74 5.42
N PHE A 123 -8.39 4.93 4.85
CA PHE A 123 -7.14 5.30 4.20
C PHE A 123 -6.20 5.97 5.21
N LYS A 124 -5.12 5.26 5.57
CA LYS A 124 -4.11 5.74 6.53
C LYS A 124 -2.69 5.61 5.97
N GLY A 125 -1.80 6.50 6.40
CA GLY A 125 -0.41 6.54 5.95
C GLY A 125 -0.27 7.20 4.58
N GLY A 126 0.51 6.59 3.68
CA GLY A 126 0.66 7.05 2.31
C GLY A 126 0.83 5.89 1.34
N ASN A 127 0.61 6.15 0.07
CA ASN A 127 0.80 5.21 -1.03
C ASN A 127 1.66 5.88 -2.12
N GLY A 128 2.40 5.09 -2.89
CA GLY A 128 3.24 5.60 -3.97
C GLY A 128 3.40 4.55 -5.07
N PHE A 129 3.24 4.98 -6.31
CA PHE A 129 3.33 4.11 -7.49
C PHE A 129 3.67 4.94 -8.73
N TYR A 130 3.87 4.26 -9.87
CA TYR A 130 4.19 4.90 -11.14
C TYR A 130 2.97 4.97 -12.05
N ILE A 131 2.70 6.15 -12.62
CA ILE A 131 1.72 6.38 -13.69
C ILE A 131 2.48 6.89 -14.91
N ASP A 132 2.46 6.16 -16.02
CA ASP A 132 3.18 6.52 -17.24
C ASP A 132 4.66 6.93 -16.98
N GLU A 133 5.39 6.07 -16.25
CA GLU A 133 6.79 6.29 -15.83
C GLU A 133 7.03 7.47 -14.87
N ARG A 134 5.98 8.16 -14.42
CA ARG A 134 6.06 9.23 -13.43
C ARG A 134 5.72 8.69 -12.05
N GLU A 135 6.60 8.92 -11.10
CA GLU A 135 6.32 8.62 -9.69
C GLU A 135 5.19 9.55 -9.20
N VAL A 136 4.20 8.96 -8.54
CA VAL A 136 3.05 9.63 -7.93
C VAL A 136 2.91 9.11 -6.51
N SER A 137 2.70 10.02 -5.56
CA SER A 137 2.42 9.66 -4.17
C SER A 137 1.14 10.31 -3.67
N SER A 138 0.51 9.62 -2.72
CA SER A 138 -0.61 10.11 -1.94
C SER A 138 -0.31 9.99 -0.46
N TRP A 139 -0.73 11.00 0.31
CA TRP A 139 -0.66 10.96 1.77
C TRP A 139 -2.05 11.25 2.36
N TYR A 140 -2.50 10.38 3.26
CA TYR A 140 -3.85 10.42 3.81
C TYR A 140 -3.83 11.12 5.17
N SER A 141 -4.51 12.25 5.27
CA SER A 141 -4.58 13.06 6.50
C SER A 141 -6.03 13.39 6.88
N ASP A 142 -6.20 14.02 8.05
CA ASP A 142 -7.53 14.50 8.48
C ASP A 142 -8.15 15.53 7.53
N LYS A 143 -7.32 16.22 6.73
CA LYS A 143 -7.77 17.23 5.76
C LYS A 143 -8.22 16.61 4.42
N GLY A 144 -7.74 15.41 4.10
CA GLY A 144 -7.98 14.78 2.80
C GLY A 144 -6.78 13.98 2.30
N ILE A 145 -6.77 13.76 1.00
CA ILE A 145 -5.72 13.07 0.26
C ILE A 145 -4.80 14.13 -0.33
N HIS A 146 -3.58 14.22 0.18
CA HIS A 146 -2.53 15.04 -0.40
C HIS A 146 -1.94 14.31 -1.59
N LEU A 147 -1.72 15.03 -2.69
CA LEU A 147 -1.36 14.45 -3.98
C LEU A 147 -0.16 15.20 -4.55
N ALA A 148 0.86 14.45 -4.97
CA ALA A 148 2.04 15.03 -5.61
C ALA A 148 2.70 14.05 -6.56
N TYR A 149 3.34 14.57 -7.61
CA TYR A 149 4.36 13.82 -8.34
C TYR A 149 5.61 13.66 -7.44
N GLY A 150 6.32 12.54 -7.60
CA GLY A 150 7.42 12.15 -6.72
C GLY A 150 6.93 11.67 -5.36
N THR A 151 7.73 11.89 -4.32
CA THR A 151 7.50 11.37 -2.96
C THR A 151 7.06 12.42 -1.93
N SER A 152 6.74 13.63 -2.37
CA SER A 152 6.52 14.79 -1.48
C SER A 152 5.08 14.97 -1.01
N ALA A 153 4.15 14.04 -1.29
CA ALA A 153 2.74 14.22 -0.94
C ALA A 153 2.50 14.45 0.57
N ARG A 154 3.40 14.00 1.44
CA ARG A 154 3.27 14.21 2.89
C ARG A 154 3.58 15.66 3.31
N GLU A 155 4.52 16.31 2.64
CA GLU A 155 4.98 17.67 2.95
C GLU A 155 4.36 18.73 2.04
N ASP A 156 3.66 18.32 0.99
CA ASP A 156 3.07 19.18 -0.02
C ASP A 156 1.55 19.35 0.19
N ASP A 157 1.16 20.55 0.59
CA ASP A 157 -0.24 20.94 0.81
C ASP A 157 -0.85 21.66 -0.42
N THR A 158 -0.18 21.67 -1.58
CA THR A 158 -0.66 22.43 -2.77
C THR A 158 -1.88 21.80 -3.44
N GLN A 159 -2.00 20.47 -3.43
CA GLN A 159 -3.14 19.74 -3.97
C GLN A 159 -3.67 18.74 -2.93
N VAL A 160 -4.76 19.13 -2.26
CA VAL A 160 -5.44 18.30 -1.26
C VAL A 160 -6.87 18.05 -1.72
N LEU A 161 -7.19 16.79 -2.00
CA LEU A 161 -8.54 16.34 -2.30
C LEU A 161 -9.26 16.02 -0.98
N ASN A 162 -10.28 16.79 -0.62
CA ASN A 162 -11.04 16.50 0.59
C ASN A 162 -11.85 15.21 0.46
N TRP A 163 -12.18 14.59 1.60
CA TRP A 163 -12.80 13.27 1.65
C TRP A 163 -14.18 13.19 0.99
N ASN A 164 -14.99 14.24 1.08
CA ASN A 164 -16.31 14.27 0.44
C ASN A 164 -16.19 14.32 -1.09
N ASP A 165 -15.22 15.09 -1.61
CA ASP A 165 -14.99 15.14 -3.05
C ASP A 165 -14.34 13.86 -3.57
N ALA A 166 -13.47 13.21 -2.78
CA ALA A 166 -12.99 11.86 -3.07
C ALA A 166 -14.16 10.86 -3.15
N ALA A 167 -15.10 10.90 -2.19
CA ALA A 167 -16.27 10.05 -2.19
C ALA A 167 -17.19 10.31 -3.40
N LYS A 168 -17.43 11.57 -3.77
CA LYS A 168 -18.18 11.90 -5.00
C LYS A 168 -17.49 11.30 -6.23
N ARG A 169 -16.17 11.48 -6.34
CA ARG A 169 -15.42 11.01 -7.51
C ARG A 169 -15.42 9.48 -7.61
N ILE A 170 -15.21 8.76 -6.52
CA ILE A 170 -15.31 7.30 -6.49
C ILE A 170 -16.72 6.84 -6.91
N ASN A 171 -17.78 7.52 -6.45
CA ASN A 171 -19.15 7.18 -6.84
C ASN A 171 -19.41 7.42 -8.34
N GLU A 172 -18.84 8.47 -8.93
CA GLU A 172 -18.89 8.71 -10.38
C GLU A 172 -18.18 7.58 -11.15
N LEU A 173 -16.97 7.22 -10.74
CA LEU A 173 -16.17 6.15 -11.35
C LEU A 173 -16.86 4.77 -11.22
N LEU A 174 -17.54 4.51 -10.10
CA LEU A 174 -18.35 3.29 -9.92
C LEU A 174 -19.54 3.26 -10.88
N LYS A 175 -20.23 4.39 -11.08
CA LYS A 175 -21.38 4.49 -12.00
C LYS A 175 -20.97 4.38 -13.46
N SER A 176 -19.79 4.87 -13.83
CA SER A 176 -19.26 4.72 -15.18
C SER A 176 -18.60 3.35 -15.44
N GLY A 177 -18.35 2.57 -14.38
CA GLY A 177 -17.67 1.27 -14.47
C GLY A 177 -16.14 1.38 -14.59
N GLU A 178 -15.57 2.55 -14.30
CA GLU A 178 -14.13 2.81 -14.36
C GLU A 178 -13.42 2.46 -13.05
N PHE A 179 -14.13 2.43 -11.92
CA PHE A 179 -13.53 2.12 -10.62
C PHE A 179 -13.20 0.63 -10.43
N ALA A 180 -14.07 -0.24 -10.92
CA ALA A 180 -13.99 -1.68 -10.66
C ALA A 180 -14.67 -2.47 -11.78
N THR A 181 -14.18 -3.69 -12.00
CA THR A 181 -14.79 -4.64 -12.93
C THR A 181 -16.06 -5.27 -12.35
N ASN A 182 -16.95 -5.78 -13.21
CA ASN A 182 -18.13 -6.54 -12.76
C ASN A 182 -17.78 -7.76 -11.88
N VAL A 183 -16.59 -8.34 -12.07
CA VAL A 183 -16.11 -9.45 -11.23
C VAL A 183 -15.79 -8.94 -9.83
N GLU A 184 -15.04 -7.84 -9.70
CA GLU A 184 -14.73 -7.23 -8.42
C GLU A 184 -15.99 -6.74 -7.68
N LEU A 185 -17.03 -6.28 -8.41
CA LEU A 185 -18.31 -5.94 -7.78
C LEU A 185 -18.97 -7.14 -7.09
N LEU A 186 -18.89 -8.34 -7.68
CA LEU A 186 -19.40 -9.56 -7.07
C LEU A 186 -18.50 -10.04 -5.94
N GLU A 187 -17.18 -9.97 -6.12
CA GLU A 187 -16.20 -10.31 -5.09
C GLU A 187 -16.31 -9.40 -3.87
N ALA A 188 -16.68 -8.12 -4.03
CA ALA A 188 -16.91 -7.21 -2.92
C ALA A 188 -18.11 -7.67 -2.05
N LEU A 189 -19.13 -8.27 -2.66
CA LEU A 189 -20.25 -8.85 -1.91
C LEU A 189 -19.84 -10.10 -1.12
N ASP A 190 -18.98 -10.94 -1.71
CA ASP A 190 -18.41 -12.11 -1.01
C ASP A 190 -17.48 -11.67 0.12
N TYR A 191 -16.61 -10.69 -0.15
CA TYR A 191 -15.74 -10.07 0.83
C TYR A 191 -16.53 -9.57 2.05
N GLU A 192 -17.61 -8.81 1.82
CA GLU A 192 -18.45 -8.29 2.90
C GLU A 192 -19.08 -9.42 3.72
N ARG A 193 -19.63 -10.45 3.06
CA ARG A 193 -20.19 -11.62 3.77
C ARG A 193 -19.15 -12.36 4.60
N ASP A 194 -17.93 -12.50 4.10
CA ASP A 194 -16.83 -13.12 4.83
C ASP A 194 -16.46 -12.29 6.08
N ARG A 195 -16.33 -10.96 5.93
CA ARG A 195 -16.05 -10.05 7.06
C ARG A 195 -17.15 -10.06 8.12
N ILE A 196 -18.42 -10.04 7.69
CA ILE A 196 -19.58 -10.15 8.59
C ILE A 196 -19.56 -11.50 9.30
N SER A 197 -19.29 -12.58 8.58
CA SER A 197 -19.25 -13.94 9.15
C SER A 197 -18.16 -14.10 10.19
N GLU A 198 -16.95 -13.59 9.92
CA GLU A 198 -15.87 -13.55 10.92
C GLU A 198 -16.27 -12.74 12.15
N SER A 199 -16.88 -11.58 11.95
CA SER A 199 -17.28 -10.69 13.04
C SER A 199 -18.36 -11.31 13.92
N LEU A 200 -19.40 -11.91 13.31
CA LEU A 200 -20.43 -12.68 14.02
C LEU A 200 -19.83 -13.87 14.75
N TRP A 201 -18.88 -14.58 14.13
CA TRP A 201 -18.20 -15.71 14.74
C TRP A 201 -17.48 -15.30 16.02
N TYR A 202 -16.59 -14.30 15.97
CA TYR A 202 -15.88 -13.81 17.16
C TYR A 202 -16.84 -13.27 18.23
N LEU A 203 -17.83 -12.46 17.84
CA LEU A 203 -18.83 -11.91 18.74
C LEU A 203 -19.60 -13.01 19.50
N SER A 204 -20.09 -14.01 18.77
CA SER A 204 -20.85 -15.13 19.34
C SER A 204 -20.03 -16.04 20.24
N HIS A 205 -18.73 -16.14 19.96
CA HIS A 205 -17.78 -16.86 20.80
C HIS A 205 -17.52 -16.09 22.09
N ASP A 206 -17.53 -14.75 22.05
CA ASP A 206 -17.27 -13.89 23.20
C ASP A 206 -18.50 -13.61 24.10
N LEU A 207 -19.66 -14.19 23.79
CA LEU A 207 -20.81 -14.18 24.71
C LEU A 207 -20.39 -14.68 26.11
N SER A 208 -20.83 -13.96 27.14
CA SER A 208 -20.74 -14.39 28.54
C SER A 208 -21.75 -15.49 28.84
N GLU A 209 -21.76 -16.00 30.07
CA GLU A 209 -22.80 -16.93 30.50
C GLU A 209 -24.19 -16.25 30.45
N GLU A 210 -24.28 -14.99 30.87
CA GLU A 210 -25.50 -14.17 30.75
C GLU A 210 -25.95 -14.06 29.28
N GLY A 211 -25.02 -13.80 28.36
CA GLY A 211 -25.33 -13.72 26.92
C GLY A 211 -25.83 -15.04 26.34
N LYS A 212 -25.24 -16.18 26.76
CA LYS A 212 -25.67 -17.52 26.35
C LYS A 212 -27.03 -17.90 26.92
N GLU A 213 -27.33 -17.49 28.16
CA GLU A 213 -28.62 -17.69 28.82
C GLU A 213 -29.74 -16.95 28.09
N GLN A 214 -29.51 -15.72 27.64
CA GLN A 214 -30.43 -14.96 26.77
C GLN A 214 -30.64 -15.61 25.40
N GLY A 215 -29.75 -16.52 25.02
CA GLY A 215 -29.89 -17.35 23.82
C GLY A 215 -29.52 -16.66 22.52
N TYR A 216 -28.67 -15.64 22.58
CA TYR A 216 -28.16 -14.97 21.39
C TYR A 216 -27.42 -15.94 20.46
N PHE A 217 -27.65 -15.79 19.16
CA PHE A 217 -26.92 -16.51 18.09
C PHE A 217 -27.02 -18.05 18.19
N LYS A 218 -28.09 -18.59 18.79
CA LYS A 218 -28.35 -20.04 18.86
C LYS A 218 -28.84 -20.66 17.53
N PHE A 219 -29.18 -19.82 16.55
CA PHE A 219 -29.82 -20.25 15.30
C PHE A 219 -28.88 -20.94 14.31
N TYR A 220 -27.56 -20.78 14.44
CA TYR A 220 -26.60 -21.49 13.60
C TYR A 220 -25.83 -22.54 14.37
N GLU A 221 -25.61 -23.67 13.71
CA GLU A 221 -24.87 -24.80 14.26
C GLU A 221 -23.42 -24.39 14.52
N ARG A 222 -22.99 -24.58 15.77
CA ARG A 222 -21.58 -24.58 16.15
C ARG A 222 -21.06 -26.00 15.96
N GLY A 223 -19.94 -26.15 15.26
CA GLY A 223 -19.35 -27.44 14.90
C GLY A 223 -18.25 -27.26 13.86
N GLY A 224 -17.01 -27.12 14.33
CA GLY A 224 -15.83 -26.85 13.51
C GLY A 224 -14.88 -25.89 14.22
N GLY A 225 -13.89 -25.39 13.50
CA GLY A 225 -13.01 -24.31 13.94
C GLY A 225 -12.99 -23.19 12.92
N PHE A 226 -12.17 -22.17 13.19
CA PHE A 226 -11.77 -21.23 12.15
C PHE A 226 -10.77 -21.94 11.21
N PRO A 227 -10.91 -21.82 9.86
CA PRO A 227 -11.84 -20.95 9.11
C PRO A 227 -13.11 -21.66 8.59
N GLU A 228 -13.37 -22.92 8.94
CA GLU A 228 -14.48 -23.69 8.37
C GLU A 228 -15.85 -23.12 8.75
N GLU A 229 -16.03 -22.69 10.01
CA GLU A 229 -17.31 -22.15 10.48
C GLU A 229 -17.65 -20.80 9.85
N THR A 230 -16.67 -19.92 9.67
CA THR A 230 -16.89 -18.60 9.05
C THR A 230 -17.25 -18.74 7.58
N LYS A 231 -16.63 -19.68 6.86
CA LYS A 231 -17.01 -20.01 5.46
C LYS A 231 -18.43 -20.56 5.37
N ARG A 232 -18.82 -21.45 6.29
CA ARG A 232 -20.19 -22.00 6.31
C ARG A 232 -21.22 -20.90 6.58
N LEU A 233 -20.91 -19.98 7.50
CA LEU A 233 -21.77 -18.83 7.80
C LEU A 233 -21.88 -17.90 6.59
N SER A 234 -20.76 -17.58 5.94
CA SER A 234 -20.73 -16.72 4.74
C SER A 234 -21.56 -17.30 3.60
N GLU A 235 -21.44 -18.61 3.36
CA GLU A 235 -22.25 -19.31 2.36
C GLU A 235 -23.75 -19.29 2.73
N ALA A 236 -24.09 -19.45 4.01
CA ALA A 236 -25.47 -19.37 4.47
C ALA A 236 -26.08 -17.96 4.30
N LEU A 237 -25.28 -16.90 4.49
CA LEU A 237 -25.71 -15.50 4.30
C LEU A 237 -26.06 -15.15 2.84
N LYS A 238 -25.72 -15.99 1.86
CA LYS A 238 -26.22 -15.84 0.48
C LYS A 238 -27.72 -16.11 0.36
N ASN A 239 -28.32 -16.84 1.30
CA ASN A 239 -29.75 -17.09 1.34
C ASN A 239 -30.50 -15.87 1.95
N PRO A 240 -31.42 -15.22 1.22
CA PRO A 240 -32.10 -14.02 1.72
C PRO A 240 -32.91 -14.20 3.00
N GLU A 241 -33.55 -15.36 3.19
CA GLU A 241 -34.33 -15.64 4.41
C GLU A 241 -33.41 -15.85 5.61
N TYR A 242 -32.29 -16.53 5.40
CA TYR A 242 -31.27 -16.72 6.44
C TYR A 242 -30.60 -15.39 6.83
N LEU A 243 -30.28 -14.55 5.84
CA LEU A 243 -29.75 -13.20 6.07
C LEU A 243 -30.74 -12.36 6.89
N LYS A 244 -32.02 -12.38 6.53
CA LYS A 244 -33.07 -11.66 7.25
C LYS A 244 -33.22 -12.13 8.70
N GLU A 245 -33.14 -13.44 8.94
CA GLU A 245 -33.14 -13.99 10.30
C GLU A 245 -31.90 -13.56 11.10
N THR A 246 -30.73 -13.56 10.45
CA THR A 246 -29.46 -13.12 11.06
C THR A 246 -29.52 -11.65 11.47
N ILE A 247 -30.01 -10.78 10.59
CA ILE A 247 -30.24 -9.35 10.87
C ILE A 247 -31.16 -9.18 12.09
N ARG A 248 -32.31 -9.88 12.10
CA ARG A 248 -33.26 -9.82 13.21
C ARG A 248 -32.65 -10.25 14.54
N GLU A 249 -31.87 -11.33 14.54
CA GLU A 249 -31.22 -11.80 15.77
C GLU A 249 -30.10 -10.84 16.21
N TYR A 250 -29.38 -10.22 15.27
CA TYR A 250 -28.38 -9.21 15.57
C TYR A 250 -29.00 -7.96 16.20
N ASP A 251 -30.12 -7.48 15.68
CA ASP A 251 -30.84 -6.34 16.25
C ASP A 251 -31.29 -6.61 17.69
N ARG A 252 -31.84 -7.81 17.93
CA ARG A 252 -32.20 -8.27 19.26
C ARG A 252 -30.98 -8.31 20.20
N PHE A 253 -29.83 -8.73 19.70
CA PHE A 253 -28.57 -8.68 20.45
C PHE A 253 -28.16 -7.24 20.76
N LEU A 254 -28.20 -6.32 19.79
CA LEU A 254 -27.84 -4.92 20.01
C LEU A 254 -28.71 -4.23 21.06
N GLU A 255 -30.03 -4.46 21.02
CA GLU A 255 -30.95 -3.94 22.03
C GLU A 255 -30.58 -4.44 23.43
N GLY A 256 -30.39 -5.75 23.59
CA GLY A 256 -30.02 -6.32 24.88
C GLY A 256 -28.61 -5.93 25.35
N TYR A 257 -27.66 -5.73 24.44
CA TYR A 257 -26.31 -5.27 24.77
C TYR A 257 -26.31 -3.81 25.26
N LYS A 258 -27.18 -2.96 24.72
CA LYS A 258 -27.38 -1.57 25.21
C LYS A 258 -27.92 -1.55 26.65
N GLU A 259 -28.81 -2.48 26.98
CA GLU A 259 -29.38 -2.60 28.33
C GLU A 259 -28.41 -3.25 29.32
N ASN A 260 -27.69 -4.29 28.90
CA ASN A 260 -26.76 -5.03 29.73
C ASN A 260 -25.49 -5.37 28.96
N ARG A 261 -24.43 -4.59 29.21
CA ARG A 261 -23.13 -4.84 28.58
C ARG A 261 -22.49 -6.16 28.98
N ASN A 262 -22.86 -6.74 30.13
CA ASN A 262 -22.28 -7.99 30.63
C ASN A 262 -22.65 -9.22 29.78
N VAL A 263 -23.50 -9.10 28.76
CA VAL A 263 -23.77 -10.20 27.80
C VAL A 263 -22.55 -10.56 26.94
N LEU A 264 -21.54 -9.70 26.89
CA LEU A 264 -20.24 -9.98 26.29
C LEU A 264 -19.14 -10.04 27.37
N ARG A 265 -18.19 -10.97 27.20
CA ARG A 265 -16.98 -11.05 28.03
C ARG A 265 -15.99 -9.93 27.70
N PHE A 266 -15.96 -9.50 26.45
CA PHE A 266 -15.05 -8.47 25.95
C PHE A 266 -15.81 -7.42 25.12
N HIS A 267 -15.38 -6.16 25.19
CA HIS A 267 -16.09 -5.01 24.58
C HIS A 267 -15.29 -4.31 23.48
N TYR A 268 -14.37 -5.02 22.81
CA TYR A 268 -13.59 -4.48 21.69
C TYR A 268 -14.31 -4.59 20.34
N HIS A 269 -15.42 -5.32 20.28
CA HIS A 269 -16.25 -5.46 19.09
C HIS A 269 -16.89 -4.13 18.70
N LYS A 270 -16.78 -3.74 17.42
CA LYS A 270 -17.49 -2.58 16.85
C LYS A 270 -18.94 -2.96 16.51
N VAL A 271 -19.74 -3.22 17.55
CA VAL A 271 -21.10 -3.76 17.38
C VAL A 271 -22.06 -2.83 16.61
N ASP A 272 -21.83 -1.52 16.64
CA ASP A 272 -22.67 -0.56 15.90
C ASP A 272 -22.29 -0.44 14.40
N SER A 273 -21.35 -1.25 13.90
CA SER A 273 -20.80 -1.13 12.53
C SER A 273 -20.75 -2.45 11.77
N LEU A 274 -21.50 -3.47 12.22
CA LEU A 274 -21.37 -4.82 11.67
C LEU A 274 -22.11 -5.01 10.33
N TYR A 275 -23.14 -4.22 10.03
CA TYR A 275 -23.77 -4.16 8.72
C TYR A 275 -24.43 -2.80 8.48
#